data_AF-A0A453SV36-F1
#
_entry.id   AF-A0A453SV36-F1
#
_cell.length_a   1.000
_cell.length_b   1.000
_cell.length_c   1.000
_cell.angle_alpha   90.00
_cell.angle_beta   90.00
_cell.angle_gamma   90.00
#
_symmetry.space_group_name_H-M   'P 1'
#
loop_
_entity.id
_entity.type
_entity.pdbx_description
1 polymer ?
#
loop_
_entity_poly.entity_id
_entity_poly.type
_entity_poly.pdbx_seq_one_letter_code
_entity_poly.pdbx_strand_id
1 'polypeptide(L)'
;MAEEQRERRARRKLLFAVPIIPIVLFIVGSCALFLFTADLPRIRIEYACLDGARDAPATKEPPEAVAAAVPSEEQRVRQLSDRPYSLGPNVSDYDARRAAWLAAHPRFPAFVAPERPRVLMVTGSSPRRCTEAEGDHVLLRAFKNKADYCRVHGLDIFYSNAVLDGEMTGFWTKLPLLRALMVAHPETELLWWVDSDAVFTDMLFEPPWGRKLVARIPSRCGKKRRGAGALRD
;
A
#
# COMPACT_ATOMS: atom_id res chain seq x y z
N MET A 1 -53.48 30.88 31.72
CA MET A 1 -53.66 29.78 30.74
C MET A 1 -52.49 29.62 29.76
N ALA A 2 -52.05 30.67 29.06
CA ALA A 2 -50.96 30.57 28.08
C ALA A 2 -49.55 30.36 28.71
N GLU A 3 -49.33 30.91 29.90
CA GLU A 3 -48.04 30.82 30.62
C GLU A 3 -47.78 29.42 31.18
N GLU A 4 -48.80 28.80 31.77
CA GLU A 4 -48.75 27.43 32.29
C GLU A 4 -48.52 26.40 31.16
N GLN A 5 -49.08 26.63 29.97
CA GLN A 5 -48.84 25.83 28.77
C GLN A 5 -47.38 25.93 28.27
N ARG A 6 -46.74 27.11 28.38
CA ARG A 6 -45.33 27.32 28.06
C ARG A 6 -44.42 26.62 29.05
N GLU A 7 -44.73 26.69 30.34
CA GLU A 7 -43.96 26.03 31.40
C GLU A 7 -44.02 24.50 31.28
N ARG A 8 -45.20 23.94 31.00
CA ARG A 8 -45.36 22.49 30.74
C ARG A 8 -44.58 22.06 29.49
N ARG A 9 -44.56 22.85 28.41
CA ARG A 9 -43.72 22.59 27.22
C ARG A 9 -42.22 22.68 27.53
N ALA A 10 -41.80 23.63 28.34
CA ALA A 10 -40.40 23.80 28.75
C ALA A 10 -39.93 22.61 29.61
N ARG A 11 -40.72 22.22 30.62
CA ARG A 11 -40.45 21.04 31.46
C ARG A 11 -40.43 19.75 30.64
N ARG A 12 -41.35 19.60 29.67
CA ARG A 12 -41.40 18.44 28.78
C ARG A 12 -40.18 18.38 27.84
N LYS A 13 -39.73 19.52 27.29
CA LYS A 13 -38.48 19.61 26.51
C LYS A 13 -37.24 19.29 27.36
N LEU A 14 -37.20 19.75 28.61
CA LEU A 14 -36.12 19.42 29.56
C LEU A 14 -36.11 17.92 29.89
N LEU A 15 -37.28 17.34 30.18
CA LEU A 15 -37.45 15.92 30.50
C LEU A 15 -37.02 14.98 29.36
N PHE A 16 -37.17 15.40 28.10
CA PHE A 16 -36.66 14.65 26.94
C PHE A 16 -35.18 14.94 26.64
N ALA A 17 -34.69 16.17 26.84
CA ALA A 17 -33.29 16.52 26.59
C ALA A 17 -32.31 15.87 27.59
N VAL A 18 -32.70 15.75 28.86
CA VAL A 18 -31.86 15.23 29.95
C VAL A 18 -31.40 13.77 29.72
N PRO A 19 -32.23 12.81 29.24
CA PRO A 19 -31.76 11.47 28.90
C PRO A 19 -31.14 11.38 27.49
N ILE A 20 -31.50 12.25 26.54
CA ILE A 20 -31.00 12.17 25.16
C ILE A 20 -29.54 12.62 25.08
N ILE A 21 -29.16 13.70 25.77
CA ILE A 21 -27.79 14.24 25.75
C ILE A 21 -26.73 13.20 26.19
N PRO A 22 -26.87 12.48 27.33
CA PRO A 22 -25.88 11.49 27.74
C PRO A 22 -25.85 10.26 26.82
N ILE A 23 -26.99 9.86 26.23
CA ILE A 23 -27.04 8.76 25.26
C ILE A 23 -26.31 9.15 23.97
N VAL A 24 -26.54 10.36 23.46
CA VAL A 24 -25.84 10.87 22.27
C VAL A 24 -24.35 11.02 22.55
N LEU A 25 -23.95 11.56 23.71
CA LEU A 25 -22.54 11.64 24.11
C LEU A 25 -21.89 10.26 24.25
N PHE A 26 -22.61 9.25 24.75
CA PHE A 26 -22.09 7.89 24.86
C PHE A 26 -21.92 7.24 23.48
N ILE A 27 -22.88 7.42 22.56
CA ILE A 27 -22.79 6.89 21.19
C ILE A 27 -21.68 7.60 20.40
N VAL A 28 -21.63 8.93 20.45
CA VAL A 28 -20.62 9.73 19.74
C VAL A 28 -19.24 9.49 20.35
N GLY A 29 -19.12 9.44 21.67
CA GLY A 29 -17.86 9.14 22.36
C GLY A 29 -17.36 7.72 22.07
N SER A 30 -18.24 6.73 22.06
CA SER A 30 -17.88 5.34 21.72
C SER A 30 -17.50 5.19 20.24
N CYS A 31 -18.22 5.87 19.33
CA CYS A 31 -17.86 5.90 17.90
C CYS A 31 -16.54 6.63 17.67
N ALA A 32 -16.31 7.76 18.33
CA ALA A 32 -15.05 8.49 18.24
C ALA A 32 -13.89 7.62 18.75
N LEU A 33 -14.05 6.97 19.90
CA LEU A 33 -13.03 6.06 20.44
C LEU A 33 -12.74 4.90 19.48
N PHE A 34 -13.77 4.30 18.88
CA PHE A 34 -13.60 3.23 17.89
C PHE A 34 -12.90 3.71 16.62
N LEU A 35 -13.22 4.90 16.12
CA LEU A 35 -12.55 5.49 14.96
C LEU A 35 -11.10 5.91 15.27
N PHE A 36 -10.80 6.29 16.52
CA PHE A 36 -9.45 6.64 16.97
C PHE A 36 -8.56 5.42 17.25
N THR A 37 -9.13 4.26 17.57
CA THR A 37 -8.36 3.03 17.83
C THR A 37 -8.32 2.07 16.64
N ALA A 38 -9.15 2.29 15.61
CA ALA A 38 -9.13 1.48 14.40
C ALA A 38 -7.87 1.76 13.58
N ASP A 39 -6.84 0.93 13.76
CA ASP A 39 -5.65 0.91 12.92
C ASP A 39 -6.02 0.24 11.58
N LEU A 40 -6.53 1.05 10.65
CA LEU A 40 -6.81 0.59 9.30
C LEU A 40 -5.49 0.40 8.53
N PRO A 41 -5.34 -0.69 7.77
CA PRO A 41 -4.16 -0.88 6.96
C PRO A 41 -3.99 0.29 6.00
N ARG A 42 -2.74 0.72 5.77
CA ARG A 42 -2.47 1.83 4.87
C ARG A 42 -2.63 1.34 3.43
N ILE A 43 -3.82 1.56 2.86
CA ILE A 43 -4.10 1.23 1.47
C ILE A 43 -3.56 2.36 0.59
N ARG A 44 -2.63 2.03 -0.31
CA ARG A 44 -2.22 2.92 -1.42
C ARG A 44 -2.66 2.30 -2.73
N ILE A 45 -3.44 3.05 -3.50
CA ILE A 45 -3.81 2.69 -4.86
C ILE A 45 -3.20 3.74 -5.76
N GLU A 46 -2.29 3.31 -6.64
CA GLU A 46 -1.74 4.17 -7.67
C GLU A 46 -2.46 3.89 -8.99
N TYR A 47 -3.04 4.95 -9.54
CA TYR A 47 -3.71 4.92 -10.84
C TYR A 47 -2.79 5.52 -11.90
N ALA A 48 -2.64 4.87 -13.05
CA ALA A 48 -2.13 5.52 -14.25
C ALA A 48 -2.98 6.78 -14.53
N CYS A 49 -2.33 7.93 -14.70
CA CYS A 49 -3.03 9.14 -15.10
C CYS A 49 -3.48 8.96 -16.56
N LEU A 50 -4.75 8.61 -16.75
CA LEU A 50 -5.40 8.71 -18.05
C LEU A 50 -5.84 10.18 -18.19
N ASP A 51 -5.08 10.96 -18.94
CA ASP A 51 -5.50 12.28 -19.36
C ASP A 51 -6.84 12.13 -20.14
N GLY A 52 -7.95 12.61 -19.55
CA GLY A 52 -9.13 13.04 -20.33
C GLY A 52 -10.37 12.15 -20.43
N ALA A 53 -10.81 11.42 -19.39
CA ALA A 53 -12.10 10.70 -19.48
C ALA A 53 -12.92 10.65 -18.17
N ARG A 54 -13.12 11.78 -17.48
CA ARG A 54 -13.95 11.80 -16.25
C ARG A 54 -15.34 12.44 -16.33
N ASP A 55 -15.70 13.16 -17.40
CA ASP A 55 -17.00 13.85 -17.45
C ASP A 55 -17.79 13.63 -18.76
N ALA A 56 -17.82 12.41 -19.30
CA ALA A 56 -18.75 12.08 -20.40
C ALA A 56 -20.02 11.39 -19.85
N PRO A 57 -21.22 11.96 -19.99
CA PRO A 57 -22.46 11.27 -19.64
C PRO A 57 -22.68 10.05 -20.55
N ALA A 58 -23.18 8.97 -19.96
CA ALA A 58 -23.44 7.70 -20.64
C ALA A 58 -24.41 7.91 -21.82
N THR A 59 -23.87 7.92 -23.03
CA THR A 59 -24.66 7.99 -24.27
C THR A 59 -24.84 6.57 -24.80
N LYS A 60 -26.06 6.24 -25.25
CA LYS A 60 -26.50 4.88 -25.65
C LYS A 60 -26.11 4.48 -27.09
N GLU A 61 -25.12 5.12 -27.68
CA GLU A 61 -24.58 4.69 -28.98
C GLU A 61 -23.27 3.95 -28.76
N PRO A 62 -23.01 2.83 -29.50
CA PRO A 62 -21.69 2.22 -29.45
C PRO A 62 -20.70 3.28 -29.89
N PRO A 63 -19.66 3.58 -29.08
CA PRO A 63 -18.70 4.59 -29.46
C PRO A 63 -18.05 4.13 -30.76
N GLU A 64 -18.29 4.89 -31.83
CA GLU A 64 -17.39 4.94 -32.96
C GLU A 64 -15.98 5.07 -32.40
N ALA A 65 -15.07 4.21 -32.87
CA ALA A 65 -13.71 4.11 -32.35
C ALA A 65 -12.99 5.45 -32.55
N VAL A 66 -13.17 6.37 -31.61
CA VAL A 66 -12.31 7.52 -31.44
C VAL A 66 -10.99 6.89 -31.06
N ALA A 67 -10.08 6.89 -32.03
CA ALA A 67 -8.68 6.65 -31.85
C ALA A 67 -8.18 7.65 -30.79
N ALA A 68 -8.40 7.32 -29.51
CA ALA A 68 -7.48 7.67 -28.46
C ALA A 68 -6.12 7.30 -29.03
N ALA A 69 -5.21 8.28 -29.07
CA ALA A 69 -3.88 8.10 -29.59
C ALA A 69 -3.25 6.88 -28.90
N VAL A 70 -3.41 5.73 -29.53
CA VAL A 70 -2.57 4.58 -29.38
C VAL A 70 -1.27 5.13 -29.93
N PRO A 71 -0.21 5.39 -29.13
CA PRO A 71 1.08 5.23 -29.74
C PRO A 71 1.02 3.79 -30.24
N SER A 72 1.06 3.62 -31.56
CA SER A 72 1.20 2.33 -32.21
C SER A 72 2.52 1.75 -31.71
N GLU A 73 2.51 1.20 -30.51
CA GLU A 73 3.65 0.63 -29.83
C GLU A 73 3.78 -0.78 -30.39
N GLU A 74 4.11 -0.87 -31.67
CA GLU A 74 5.20 -1.79 -32.02
C GLU A 74 6.42 -1.24 -31.29
N GLN A 75 6.56 -1.58 -30.00
CA GLN A 75 7.79 -1.37 -29.28
C GLN A 75 8.88 -2.02 -30.10
N ARG A 76 9.75 -1.18 -30.68
CA ARG A 76 10.86 -1.64 -31.51
C ARG A 76 11.58 -2.73 -30.74
N VAL A 77 11.54 -3.95 -31.27
CA VAL A 77 12.23 -5.08 -30.66
C VAL A 77 13.70 -4.71 -30.56
N ARG A 78 14.26 -4.83 -29.35
CA ARG A 78 15.66 -4.48 -29.09
C ARG A 78 16.59 -5.24 -30.02
N GLN A 79 17.52 -4.52 -30.59
CA GLN A 79 18.60 -5.05 -31.41
C GLN A 79 19.83 -5.29 -30.53
N LEU A 80 20.70 -6.22 -30.94
CA LEU A 80 21.93 -6.54 -30.20
C LEU A 80 22.87 -5.32 -30.06
N SER A 81 22.77 -4.37 -30.99
CA SER A 81 23.50 -3.10 -30.98
C SER A 81 22.99 -2.09 -29.95
N ASP A 82 21.80 -2.29 -29.40
CA ASP A 82 21.21 -1.38 -28.43
C ASP A 82 21.94 -1.48 -27.08
N ARG A 83 21.92 -0.39 -26.32
CA ARG A 83 22.49 -0.39 -24.97
C ARG A 83 21.75 -1.41 -24.10
N PRO A 84 22.44 -2.20 -23.27
CA PRO A 84 21.79 -3.14 -22.37
C PRO A 84 20.74 -2.45 -21.49
N TYR A 85 19.61 -3.13 -21.26
CA TYR A 85 18.54 -2.62 -20.43
C TYR A 85 19.03 -2.44 -18.98
N SER A 86 18.53 -1.41 -18.31
CA SER A 86 18.82 -1.15 -16.91
C SER A 86 17.59 -0.61 -16.19
N LEU A 87 17.27 -1.18 -15.02
CA LEU A 87 16.17 -0.74 -14.15
C LEU A 87 16.40 0.65 -13.52
N GLY A 88 17.55 1.28 -13.80
CA GLY A 88 17.93 2.61 -13.35
C GLY A 88 19.38 2.65 -12.87
N PRO A 89 19.84 3.79 -12.34
CA PRO A 89 21.21 3.94 -11.83
C PRO A 89 21.55 2.86 -10.78
N ASN A 90 22.79 2.39 -10.81
CA ASN A 90 23.30 1.45 -9.81
C ASN A 90 23.32 2.12 -8.43
N VAL A 91 22.74 1.47 -7.43
CA VAL A 91 22.71 1.93 -6.04
C VAL A 91 23.56 0.98 -5.20
N SER A 92 24.81 1.35 -4.95
CA SER A 92 25.77 0.52 -4.20
C SER A 92 25.71 0.72 -2.69
N ASP A 93 25.08 1.79 -2.21
CA ASP A 93 25.07 2.22 -0.81
C ASP A 93 23.66 2.18 -0.17
N TYR A 94 22.74 1.41 -0.76
CA TYR A 94 21.34 1.34 -0.34
C TYR A 94 21.18 1.02 1.14
N ASP A 95 21.86 -0.01 1.65
CA ASP A 95 21.76 -0.44 3.05
C ASP A 95 22.22 0.66 4.02
N ALA A 96 23.31 1.35 3.69
CA ALA A 96 23.84 2.44 4.49
C ALA A 96 22.88 3.64 4.53
N ARG A 97 22.32 4.00 3.36
CA ARG A 97 21.31 5.07 3.24
C ARG A 97 20.03 4.73 3.99
N ARG A 98 19.56 3.48 3.88
CA ARG A 98 18.37 3.00 4.59
C ARG A 98 18.59 3.03 6.11
N ALA A 99 19.73 2.53 6.58
CA ALA A 99 20.07 2.56 8.01
C ALA A 99 20.12 3.98 8.57
N ALA A 100 20.74 4.92 7.83
CA ALA A 100 20.76 6.33 8.21
C ALA A 100 19.36 6.95 8.23
N TRP A 101 18.52 6.62 7.24
CA TRP A 101 17.14 7.10 7.19
C TRP A 101 16.31 6.59 8.36
N LEU A 102 16.40 5.30 8.69
CA LEU A 102 15.69 4.69 9.84
C LEU A 102 16.13 5.30 11.17
N ALA A 103 17.43 5.59 11.33
CA ALA A 103 17.95 6.26 12.51
C ALA A 103 17.40 7.70 12.66
N ALA A 104 17.20 8.40 11.55
CA ALA A 104 16.63 9.75 11.54
C ALA A 104 15.10 9.79 11.69
N HIS A 105 14.39 8.68 11.38
CA HIS A 105 12.93 8.62 11.36
C HIS A 105 12.36 7.53 12.29
N PRO A 106 12.50 7.67 13.62
CA PRO A 106 12.08 6.63 14.58
C PRO A 106 10.55 6.38 14.59
N ARG A 107 9.75 7.28 14.03
CA ARG A 107 8.29 7.11 13.87
C ARG A 107 7.93 6.03 12.84
N PHE A 108 8.86 5.62 11.99
CA PHE A 108 8.65 4.62 10.94
C PHE A 108 9.61 3.43 11.13
N PRO A 109 9.37 2.58 12.15
CA PRO A 109 10.22 1.44 12.41
C PRO A 109 10.08 0.38 11.30
N ALA A 110 11.18 -0.30 11.00
CA ALA A 110 11.21 -1.42 10.05
C ALA A 110 10.55 -2.69 10.61
N PHE A 111 10.39 -2.79 11.93
CA PHE A 111 9.72 -3.89 12.62
C PHE A 111 8.60 -3.34 13.49
N VAL A 112 7.40 -3.88 13.33
CA VAL A 112 6.20 -3.45 14.09
C VAL A 112 6.12 -4.11 15.46
N ALA A 113 6.72 -5.30 15.61
CA ALA A 113 6.85 -6.02 16.87
C ALA A 113 8.14 -6.86 16.87
N PRO A 114 8.57 -7.45 18.00
CA PRO A 114 9.70 -8.38 18.02
C PRO A 114 9.49 -9.48 16.97
N GLU A 115 10.47 -9.64 16.07
CA GLU A 115 10.45 -10.62 14.98
C GLU A 115 9.34 -10.44 13.92
N ARG A 116 8.57 -9.34 13.97
CA ARG A 116 7.52 -9.02 12.98
C ARG A 116 7.94 -7.84 12.10
N PRO A 117 8.43 -8.08 10.88
CA PRO A 117 8.82 -7.02 9.95
C PRO A 117 7.60 -6.19 9.53
N ARG A 118 7.83 -4.93 9.16
CA ARG A 118 6.85 -4.15 8.40
C ARG A 118 6.82 -4.68 6.98
N VAL A 119 5.70 -5.27 6.59
CA VAL A 119 5.50 -5.86 5.26
C VAL A 119 4.59 -4.98 4.43
N LEU A 120 4.99 -4.72 3.20
CA LEU A 120 4.15 -4.09 2.18
C LEU A 120 3.80 -5.14 1.13
N MET A 121 2.53 -5.57 1.12
CA MET A 121 2.00 -6.43 0.08
C MET A 121 1.81 -5.61 -1.20
N VAL A 122 2.38 -6.07 -2.30
CA VAL A 122 2.31 -5.41 -3.60
C VAL A 122 1.57 -6.32 -4.56
N THR A 123 0.53 -5.79 -5.18
CA THR A 123 -0.22 -6.48 -6.23
C THR A 123 -0.52 -5.49 -7.35
N GLY A 124 -0.87 -5.97 -8.52
CA GLY A 124 -1.24 -5.09 -9.62
C GLY A 124 -1.84 -5.80 -10.80
N SER A 125 -2.50 -5.04 -11.66
CA SER A 125 -3.10 -5.50 -12.90
C SER A 125 -2.73 -4.57 -14.05
N SER A 126 -3.11 -4.95 -15.27
CA SER A 126 -3.03 -4.05 -16.42
C SER A 126 -3.86 -2.77 -16.16
N PRO A 127 -3.42 -1.59 -16.64
CA PRO A 127 -4.25 -0.38 -16.69
C PRO A 127 -5.44 -0.52 -17.64
N ARG A 128 -5.32 -1.39 -18.65
CA ARG A 128 -6.39 -1.62 -19.63
C ARG A 128 -7.46 -2.52 -19.00
N ARG A 129 -8.71 -2.26 -19.36
CA ARG A 129 -9.83 -3.15 -19.04
C ARG A 129 -9.55 -4.55 -19.59
N CYS A 130 -10.01 -5.56 -18.87
CA CYS A 130 -10.01 -6.93 -19.37
C CYS A 130 -10.84 -7.05 -20.66
N THR A 131 -10.44 -7.97 -21.54
CA THR A 131 -11.19 -8.29 -22.77
C THR A 131 -12.56 -8.87 -22.43
N GLU A 132 -12.60 -9.73 -21.40
CA GLU A 132 -13.80 -10.37 -20.89
C GLU A 132 -14.52 -9.44 -19.91
N ALA A 133 -15.85 -9.32 -20.06
CA ALA A 133 -16.69 -8.42 -19.26
C ALA A 133 -16.59 -8.65 -17.73
N GLU A 134 -16.33 -9.89 -17.30
CA GLU A 134 -16.22 -10.27 -15.88
C GLU A 134 -14.78 -10.16 -15.34
N GLY A 135 -13.78 -9.92 -16.19
CA GLY A 135 -12.37 -9.91 -15.77
C GLY A 135 -12.08 -8.84 -14.72
N ASP A 136 -12.56 -7.61 -14.96
CA ASP A 136 -12.41 -6.49 -14.02
C ASP A 136 -13.08 -6.81 -12.65
N HIS A 137 -14.20 -7.54 -12.67
CA HIS A 137 -14.90 -7.94 -11.44
C HIS A 137 -14.14 -9.00 -10.64
N VAL A 138 -13.52 -9.96 -11.32
CA VAL A 138 -12.64 -10.95 -10.67
C VAL A 138 -11.42 -10.26 -10.05
N LEU A 139 -10.80 -9.30 -10.76
CA LEU A 139 -9.68 -8.52 -10.22
C LEU A 139 -10.08 -7.72 -8.97
N LEU A 140 -11.27 -7.09 -8.99
CA LEU A 140 -11.80 -6.37 -7.84
C LEU A 140 -12.02 -7.29 -6.63
N ARG A 141 -12.59 -8.48 -6.85
CA ARG A 141 -12.79 -9.49 -5.79
C ARG A 141 -11.46 -10.01 -5.24
N ALA A 142 -10.50 -10.27 -6.11
CA ALA A 142 -9.16 -10.71 -5.71
C ALA A 142 -8.41 -9.62 -4.93
N PHE A 143 -8.58 -8.34 -5.29
CA PHE A 143 -8.03 -7.23 -4.52
C PHE A 143 -8.69 -7.13 -3.15
N LYS A 144 -10.03 -7.20 -3.08
CA LYS A 144 -10.76 -7.20 -1.81
C LYS A 144 -10.25 -8.31 -0.87
N ASN A 145 -10.08 -9.53 -1.37
CA ASN A 145 -9.54 -10.64 -0.59
C ASN A 145 -8.17 -10.30 0.01
N LYS A 146 -7.25 -9.75 -0.77
CA LYS A 146 -5.91 -9.34 -0.30
C LYS A 146 -5.99 -8.19 0.71
N ALA A 147 -6.86 -7.21 0.48
CA ALA A 147 -7.06 -6.09 1.39
C ALA A 147 -7.63 -6.57 2.74
N ASP A 148 -8.58 -7.50 2.73
CA ASP A 148 -9.12 -8.12 3.93
C ASP A 148 -8.04 -8.92 4.67
N TYR A 149 -7.18 -9.66 3.95
CA TYR A 149 -6.05 -10.39 4.54
C TYR A 149 -5.06 -9.43 5.20
N CYS A 150 -4.65 -8.38 4.48
CA CYS A 150 -3.76 -7.34 5.00
C CYS A 150 -4.35 -6.65 6.24
N ARG A 151 -5.67 -6.41 6.26
CA ARG A 151 -6.35 -5.85 7.42
C ARG A 151 -6.29 -6.75 8.65
N VAL A 152 -6.54 -8.05 8.48
CA VAL A 152 -6.49 -9.03 9.58
C VAL A 152 -5.07 -9.16 10.13
N HIS A 153 -4.07 -9.15 9.24
CA HIS A 153 -2.66 -9.37 9.58
C HIS A 153 -1.86 -8.07 9.81
N GLY A 154 -2.50 -6.91 9.81
CA GLY A 154 -1.83 -5.60 10.00
C GLY A 154 -0.69 -5.33 9.01
N LEU A 155 -0.89 -5.69 7.73
CA LEU A 155 0.06 -5.47 6.65
C LEU A 155 -0.36 -4.26 5.83
N ASP A 156 0.60 -3.54 5.25
CA ASP A 156 0.32 -2.49 4.29
C ASP A 156 0.06 -3.11 2.91
N ILE A 157 -0.78 -2.47 2.09
CA ILE A 157 -1.11 -2.95 0.74
C ILE A 157 -0.94 -1.85 -0.30
N PHE A 158 -0.29 -2.21 -1.40
CA PHE A 158 -0.10 -1.38 -2.58
C PHE A 158 -0.71 -2.06 -3.79
N TYR A 159 -1.63 -1.37 -4.46
CA TYR A 159 -2.20 -1.81 -5.74
C TYR A 159 -1.70 -0.90 -6.86
N SER A 160 -1.01 -1.49 -7.83
CA SER A 160 -0.57 -0.79 -9.04
C SER A 160 -1.42 -1.18 -10.24
N ASN A 161 -1.87 -0.19 -10.99
CA ASN A 161 -2.32 -0.40 -12.37
C ASN A 161 -1.46 0.40 -13.38
N ALA A 162 -0.28 0.88 -12.97
CA ALA A 162 0.58 1.70 -13.80
C ALA A 162 1.65 0.87 -14.53
N VAL A 163 1.98 1.28 -15.76
CA VAL A 163 3.16 0.78 -16.49
C VAL A 163 4.26 1.83 -16.32
N LEU A 164 5.28 1.50 -15.52
CA LEU A 164 6.37 2.42 -15.18
C LEU A 164 7.47 2.47 -16.24
N ASP A 165 7.60 1.39 -17.01
CA ASP A 165 8.60 1.25 -18.06
C ASP A 165 7.94 0.58 -19.26
N GLY A 166 8.04 1.22 -20.43
CA GLY A 166 7.51 0.70 -21.67
C GLY A 166 8.15 -0.64 -22.05
N GLU A 167 9.44 -0.83 -21.79
CA GLU A 167 10.13 -2.06 -22.18
C GLU A 167 9.81 -3.25 -21.27
N MET A 168 9.38 -2.99 -20.04
CA MET A 168 9.05 -4.02 -19.03
C MET A 168 7.54 -4.17 -18.85
N THR A 169 6.85 -4.46 -19.93
CA THR A 169 5.39 -4.65 -19.94
C THR A 169 4.97 -6.05 -19.47
N GLY A 170 3.66 -6.22 -19.25
CA GLY A 170 3.07 -7.50 -18.82
C GLY A 170 3.61 -7.96 -17.47
N PHE A 171 4.00 -9.23 -17.37
CA PHE A 171 4.51 -9.84 -16.13
C PHE A 171 5.81 -9.20 -15.60
N TRP A 172 6.55 -8.47 -16.45
CA TRP A 172 7.83 -7.86 -16.09
C TRP A 172 7.69 -6.51 -15.40
N THR A 173 6.51 -5.89 -15.43
CA THR A 173 6.23 -4.58 -14.80
C THR A 173 6.51 -4.55 -13.31
N LYS A 174 6.47 -5.72 -12.65
CA LYS A 174 6.80 -5.86 -11.24
C LYS A 174 8.23 -5.46 -10.90
N LEU A 175 9.19 -5.61 -11.81
CA LEU A 175 10.59 -5.27 -11.54
C LEU A 175 10.82 -3.77 -11.32
N PRO A 176 10.46 -2.87 -12.27
CA PRO A 176 10.59 -1.44 -12.04
C PRO A 176 9.73 -0.97 -10.85
N LEU A 177 8.54 -1.55 -10.68
CA LEU A 177 7.65 -1.23 -9.55
C LEU A 177 8.25 -1.59 -8.19
N LEU A 178 8.75 -2.81 -8.03
CA LEU A 178 9.38 -3.23 -6.78
C LEU A 178 10.62 -2.39 -6.47
N ARG A 179 11.46 -2.10 -7.47
CA ARG A 179 12.63 -1.21 -7.29
C ARG A 179 12.21 0.20 -6.83
N ALA A 180 11.17 0.77 -7.43
CA ALA A 180 10.64 2.08 -7.04
C ALA A 180 10.12 2.07 -5.59
N LEU A 181 9.36 1.04 -5.22
CA LEU A 181 8.82 0.88 -3.86
C LEU A 181 9.92 0.68 -2.82
N MET A 182 11.00 -0.06 -3.12
CA MET A 182 12.15 -0.18 -2.21
C MET A 182 12.75 1.18 -1.87
N VAL A 183 12.90 2.06 -2.87
CA VAL A 183 13.49 3.39 -2.66
C VAL A 183 12.50 4.34 -1.99
N ALA A 184 11.21 4.25 -2.32
CA ALA A 184 10.16 5.12 -1.77
C ALA A 184 9.76 4.77 -0.32
N HIS A 185 9.88 3.50 0.06
CA HIS A 185 9.49 2.98 1.37
C HIS A 185 10.67 2.34 2.12
N PRO A 186 11.67 3.13 2.56
CA PRO A 186 12.79 2.61 3.34
C PRO A 186 12.36 2.01 4.69
N GLU A 187 11.19 2.37 5.21
CA GLU A 187 10.58 1.79 6.41
C GLU A 187 10.06 0.36 6.22
N THR A 188 9.82 -0.07 4.99
CA THR A 188 9.39 -1.44 4.71
C THR A 188 10.59 -2.37 4.81
N GLU A 189 10.44 -3.47 5.53
CA GLU A 189 11.48 -4.51 5.64
C GLU A 189 11.30 -5.60 4.58
N LEU A 190 10.04 -5.92 4.26
CA LEU A 190 9.72 -6.94 3.26
C LEU A 190 8.67 -6.45 2.28
N LEU A 191 9.01 -6.49 0.99
CA LEU A 191 8.04 -6.38 -0.09
C LEU A 191 7.50 -7.77 -0.42
N TRP A 192 6.19 -7.95 -0.34
CA TRP A 192 5.55 -9.22 -0.68
C TRP A 192 4.73 -9.06 -1.96
N TRP A 193 5.32 -9.45 -3.09
CA TRP A 193 4.60 -9.49 -4.36
C TRP A 193 3.58 -10.63 -4.37
N VAL A 194 2.33 -10.30 -4.70
CA VAL A 194 1.23 -11.25 -4.85
C VAL A 194 0.51 -10.95 -6.17
N ASP A 195 0.52 -11.91 -7.09
CA ASP A 195 -0.11 -11.76 -8.40
C ASP A 195 -1.63 -11.48 -8.27
N SER A 196 -2.20 -10.83 -9.27
CA SER A 196 -3.61 -10.42 -9.24
C SER A 196 -4.58 -11.62 -9.18
N ASP A 197 -4.19 -12.75 -9.78
CA ASP A 197 -4.94 -14.00 -9.84
C ASP A 197 -4.70 -14.93 -8.63
N ALA A 198 -3.76 -14.60 -7.75
CA ALA A 198 -3.57 -15.31 -6.48
C ALA A 198 -4.59 -14.84 -5.41
N VAL A 199 -5.16 -15.78 -4.65
CA VAL A 199 -6.19 -15.48 -3.64
C VAL A 199 -5.86 -16.21 -2.34
N PHE A 200 -6.00 -15.53 -1.20
CA PHE A 200 -5.87 -16.12 0.12
C PHE A 200 -7.15 -16.87 0.48
N THR A 201 -7.00 -18.17 0.72
CA THR A 201 -8.10 -19.04 1.18
C THR A 201 -8.08 -19.21 2.68
N ASP A 202 -6.90 -19.29 3.29
CA ASP A 202 -6.72 -19.26 4.73
C ASP A 202 -6.42 -17.83 5.19
N MET A 203 -7.43 -17.20 5.79
CA MET A 203 -7.33 -15.82 6.28
C MET A 203 -6.70 -15.74 7.68
N LEU A 204 -6.53 -16.86 8.38
CA LEU A 204 -5.98 -16.92 9.73
C LEU A 204 -4.49 -17.26 9.73
N PHE A 205 -4.00 -17.85 8.64
CA PHE A 205 -2.58 -18.17 8.48
C PHE A 205 -1.71 -16.91 8.46
N GLU A 206 -0.81 -16.79 9.42
CA GLU A 206 0.26 -15.80 9.45
C GLU A 206 1.61 -16.46 9.06
N PRO A 207 2.36 -15.91 8.08
CA PRO A 207 3.66 -16.43 7.73
C PRO A 207 4.65 -16.43 8.91
N PRO A 208 5.51 -17.45 9.04
CA PRO A 208 6.46 -17.55 10.15
C PRO A 208 7.67 -16.62 9.96
N TRP A 209 7.50 -15.33 10.22
CA TRP A 209 8.49 -14.26 9.95
C TRP A 209 9.88 -14.53 10.55
N GLY A 210 9.95 -15.00 11.79
CA GLY A 210 11.20 -15.13 12.56
C GLY A 210 12.12 -16.30 12.17
N ARG A 211 11.66 -17.30 11.40
CA ARG A 211 12.44 -18.54 11.18
C ARG A 211 13.24 -18.58 9.89
N LYS A 212 12.78 -17.95 8.79
CA LYS A 212 13.35 -18.18 7.45
C LYS A 212 13.22 -17.03 6.43
N LEU A 213 12.36 -16.04 6.66
CA LEU A 213 11.97 -15.08 5.63
C LEU A 213 12.74 -13.76 5.67
N VAL A 214 13.15 -13.32 6.85
CA VAL A 214 14.00 -12.12 7.00
C VAL A 214 15.41 -12.59 7.31
N ALA A 215 16.25 -12.68 6.28
CA ALA A 215 17.67 -12.93 6.48
C ALA A 215 18.26 -11.75 7.27
N ARG A 216 18.58 -11.97 8.54
CA ARG A 216 19.22 -10.97 9.39
C ARG A 216 20.63 -10.73 8.83
N ILE A 217 20.82 -9.68 8.01
CA ILE A 217 22.16 -9.30 7.54
C ILE A 217 22.98 -8.97 8.78
N PRO A 218 24.03 -9.74 9.12
CA PRO A 218 24.80 -9.48 10.31
C PRO A 218 25.50 -8.14 10.13
N SER A 219 25.25 -7.19 11.02
CA SER A 219 25.99 -5.93 11.10
C SER A 219 27.45 -6.21 11.51
N ARG A 220 28.29 -6.65 10.57
CA ARG A 220 29.76 -6.64 10.76
C ARG A 220 30.27 -5.22 10.58
N CYS A 221 29.96 -4.34 11.54
CA CYS A 221 30.73 -3.12 11.75
C CYS A 221 31.34 -3.17 13.15
N GLY A 222 32.48 -3.83 13.22
CA GLY A 222 33.28 -4.00 14.43
C GLY A 222 34.71 -4.32 14.03
N LYS A 223 35.36 -3.40 13.30
CA LYS A 223 36.82 -3.42 13.13
C LYS A 223 37.41 -3.29 14.53
N LYS A 224 37.71 -4.43 15.16
CA LYS A 224 38.50 -4.51 16.38
C LYS A 224 39.87 -3.93 16.04
N ARG A 225 40.08 -2.63 16.30
CA ARG A 225 41.41 -2.03 16.34
C ARG A 225 42.18 -2.81 17.41
N ARG A 226 42.98 -3.80 17.01
CA ARG A 226 44.02 -4.33 17.88
C ARG A 226 45.08 -3.23 17.94
N GLY A 227 45.18 -2.63 19.13
CA GLY A 227 46.16 -1.63 19.45
C GLY A 227 47.57 -2.15 19.26
N ALA A 228 48.44 -1.21 18.95
CA ALA A 228 49.88 -1.35 19.01
C ALA A 228 50.33 -1.75 20.42
N GLY A 229 51.23 -2.73 20.48
CA GLY A 229 52.27 -2.87 21.51
C GLY A 229 53.49 -3.38 20.75
N ALA A 230 54.51 -2.56 20.47
CA ALA A 230 55.52 -2.04 21.40
C ALA A 230 56.36 -3.16 22.06
N LEU A 231 57.48 -3.46 21.41
CA LEU A 231 58.85 -3.63 21.92
C LEU A 231 59.20 -4.68 23.01
N ARG A 232 60.42 -5.25 22.84
CA ARG A 232 61.28 -6.07 23.75
C ARG A 232 61.01 -7.57 23.69
N ASP A 233 61.97 -8.48 23.48
CA ASP A 233 63.42 -8.47 23.23
C ASP A 233 63.74 -9.65 22.30
#